data_AF-A0A8A4ZEP5-F1
#
_entry.id   AF-A0A8A4ZEP5-F1
#
_cell.length_a   1.000
_cell.length_b   1.000
_cell.length_c   1.000
_cell.angle_alpha   90.00
_cell.angle_beta   90.00
_cell.angle_gamma   90.00
#
_symmetry.space_group_name_H-M   'P 1'
#
loop_
_entity.id
_entity.type
_entity.pdbx_description
1 polymer ?
#
loop_
_entity_poly.entity_id
_entity_poly.type
_entity_poly.pdbx_seq_one_letter_code
_entity_poly.pdbx_strand_id
1 'polypeptide(L)'
;MRRADGPSLPRGGDLAGLARRVVVLGIAVGAPIITVTWFREGSSDPWVRWGYPPLGAALVVFAWILVRKQQWAIRAALTILVLLEALWIVIATGRIADAPDAETAWASLLPTPLLGVVVCLIVGFLFQRTRTALVHGLVFAVLFTAVVAATLSRLPDSGDYLWVSTRYGVYLGVYLVLLLVLSRAKEHVTAAVADAARADATASQLRDMAYLDELTGIANRRRLLDELGFQSGLVSDSHPVGVVYFDLDHFKQVNDAFGHDLGDRVLRVVAEVAGRTVREGDVLARIGGEEFVLVAPATDHGQAVQLAERLRQALPQELAVAVGVRVTASFGVTELRPGEPALSVLRRVDELMYGAKAQGRDRVHS
;
A
#
# COMPACT_ATOMS: atom_id res chain seq x y z
N MET A 1 11.32 -13.31 -22.68
CA MET A 1 10.09 -13.33 -21.86
C MET A 1 10.47 -13.27 -20.37
N ARG A 2 10.62 -12.07 -19.81
CA ARG A 2 10.74 -11.86 -18.36
C ARG A 2 9.35 -11.52 -17.84
N ARG A 3 8.82 -12.33 -16.91
CA ARG A 3 7.59 -12.02 -16.19
C ARG A 3 7.85 -10.79 -15.32
N ALA A 4 7.08 -9.73 -15.53
CA ALA A 4 7.02 -8.60 -14.61
C ALA A 4 6.26 -9.06 -13.35
N ASP A 5 6.97 -9.16 -12.24
CA ASP A 5 6.37 -9.32 -10.92
C ASP A 5 5.63 -8.01 -10.60
N GLY A 6 4.30 -8.04 -10.75
CA GLY A 6 3.44 -6.94 -10.30
C GLY A 6 3.57 -6.72 -8.78
N PRO A 7 3.26 -5.51 -8.29
CA PRO A 7 3.40 -5.18 -6.88
C PRO A 7 2.57 -6.15 -6.05
N SER A 8 3.26 -6.99 -5.30
CA SER A 8 2.66 -7.95 -4.39
C SER A 8 1.78 -7.19 -3.39
N LEU A 9 0.47 -7.40 -3.48
CA LEU A 9 -0.51 -6.98 -2.46
C LEU A 9 0.04 -7.29 -1.06
N PRO A 10 -0.24 -6.47 -0.03
CA PRO A 10 0.06 -6.84 1.35
C PRO A 10 -0.76 -8.10 1.71
N ARG A 11 -0.16 -9.27 1.48
CA ARG A 11 -0.73 -10.60 1.68
C ARG A 11 -0.83 -10.88 3.17
N GLY A 12 -1.93 -10.53 3.85
CA GLY A 12 -2.30 -11.05 5.19
C GLY A 12 -1.29 -10.87 6.35
N GLY A 13 -0.09 -10.37 6.09
CA GLY A 13 1.03 -10.26 7.02
C GLY A 13 0.92 -9.03 7.90
N ASP A 14 0.20 -8.00 7.46
CA ASP A 14 0.03 -6.77 8.21
C ASP A 14 -0.92 -6.97 9.41
N LEU A 15 -2.01 -7.73 9.22
CA LEU A 15 -2.95 -8.06 10.30
C LEU A 15 -2.36 -9.02 11.34
N ALA A 16 -1.66 -10.07 10.90
CA ALA A 16 -0.97 -10.99 11.81
C ALA A 16 0.21 -10.31 12.54
N GLY A 17 0.90 -9.38 11.85
CA GLY A 17 1.95 -8.56 12.43
C GLY A 17 1.43 -7.57 13.47
N LEU A 18 0.30 -6.90 13.18
CA LEU A 18 -0.38 -5.99 14.09
C LEU A 18 -0.92 -6.74 15.32
N ALA A 19 -1.62 -7.86 15.13
CA ALA A 19 -2.12 -8.70 16.22
C ALA A 19 -0.96 -9.13 17.15
N ARG A 20 0.17 -9.53 16.56
CA ARG A 20 1.39 -9.85 17.33
C ARG A 20 1.91 -8.64 18.12
N ARG A 21 2.01 -7.45 17.53
CA ARG A 21 2.47 -6.24 18.23
C ARG A 21 1.55 -5.89 19.39
N VAL A 22 0.23 -5.96 19.19
CA VAL A 22 -0.77 -5.73 20.23
C VAL A 22 -0.62 -6.72 21.37
N VAL A 23 -0.41 -8.01 21.07
CA VAL A 23 -0.22 -9.05 22.09
C VAL A 23 1.11 -8.90 22.82
N VAL A 24 2.20 -8.60 22.12
CA VAL A 24 3.51 -8.35 22.76
C VAL A 24 3.43 -7.12 23.67
N LEU A 25 2.76 -6.05 23.24
CA LEU A 25 2.52 -4.87 24.07
C LEU A 25 1.65 -5.22 25.28
N GLY A 26 0.59 -6.00 25.09
CA GLY A 26 -0.27 -6.49 26.17
C GLY A 26 0.49 -7.32 27.20
N ILE A 27 1.40 -8.20 26.76
CA ILE A 27 2.28 -8.98 27.65
C ILE A 27 3.27 -8.06 28.37
N ALA A 28 3.88 -7.09 27.67
CA ALA A 28 4.83 -6.15 28.25
C ALA A 28 4.20 -5.27 29.35
N VAL A 29 2.93 -4.88 29.18
CA VAL A 29 2.18 -4.11 30.18
C VAL A 29 1.62 -5.03 31.29
N GLY A 30 1.16 -6.22 30.94
CA GLY A 30 0.53 -7.17 31.88
C GLY A 30 1.52 -7.88 32.82
N ALA A 31 2.71 -8.24 32.34
CA ALA A 31 3.68 -9.00 33.13
C ALA A 31 4.16 -8.27 34.41
N PRO A 32 4.44 -6.95 34.39
CA PRO A 32 4.72 -6.18 35.60
C PRO A 32 3.55 -6.20 36.60
N ILE A 33 2.31 -6.07 36.11
CA ILE A 33 1.11 -6.08 36.96
C ILE A 33 0.97 -7.45 37.63
N ILE A 34 1.05 -8.54 36.86
CA ILE A 34 1.03 -9.92 37.37
C ILE A 34 2.12 -10.11 38.45
N THR A 35 3.33 -9.62 38.20
CA THR A 35 4.46 -9.74 39.15
C THR A 35 4.19 -8.98 40.44
N VAL A 36 3.74 -7.72 40.35
CA VAL A 36 3.42 -6.89 41.53
C VAL A 36 2.27 -7.49 42.33
N THR A 37 1.20 -7.94 41.67
CA THR A 37 0.08 -8.62 42.34
C THR A 37 0.54 -9.89 43.04
N TRP A 38 1.41 -10.70 42.42
CA TRP A 38 1.95 -11.89 43.05
C TRP A 38 2.77 -11.59 44.31
N PHE A 39 3.63 -10.57 44.27
CA PHE A 39 4.39 -10.16 45.46
C PHE A 39 3.51 -9.60 46.57
N ARG A 40 2.46 -8.86 46.23
CA ARG A 40 1.60 -8.18 47.21
C ARG A 40 0.57 -9.11 47.84
N GLU A 41 -0.05 -9.96 47.04
CA GLU A 41 -1.22 -10.77 47.44
C GLU A 41 -0.90 -12.26 47.54
N GLY A 42 0.24 -12.73 47.01
CA GLY A 42 0.60 -14.15 47.02
C GLY A 42 0.90 -14.72 48.42
N SER A 43 1.11 -13.89 49.43
CA SER A 43 1.22 -14.37 50.82
C SER A 43 -0.15 -14.64 51.46
N SER A 44 -1.19 -13.89 51.03
CA SER A 44 -2.54 -13.93 51.60
C SER A 44 -3.55 -14.74 50.76
N ASP A 45 -3.33 -14.83 49.46
CA ASP A 45 -4.23 -15.50 48.51
C ASP A 45 -3.53 -16.71 47.86
N PRO A 46 -3.92 -17.95 48.22
CA PRO A 46 -3.33 -19.17 47.68
C PRO A 46 -3.46 -19.29 46.15
N TRP A 47 -4.53 -18.77 45.56
CA TRP A 47 -4.78 -18.81 44.13
C TRP A 47 -3.85 -17.86 43.38
N VAL A 48 -3.55 -16.69 43.96
CA VAL A 48 -2.52 -15.79 43.42
C VAL A 48 -1.15 -16.44 43.55
N ARG A 49 -0.82 -16.97 44.73
CA ARG A 49 0.48 -17.58 45.04
C ARG A 49 0.90 -18.64 44.03
N TRP A 50 -0.02 -19.55 43.72
CA TRP A 50 0.27 -20.72 42.89
C TRP A 50 -0.18 -20.57 41.43
N GLY A 51 -1.18 -19.71 41.15
CA GLY A 51 -1.72 -19.53 39.79
C GLY A 51 -0.97 -18.52 38.92
N TYR A 52 -0.42 -17.46 39.52
CA TYR A 52 0.23 -16.38 38.75
C TYR A 52 1.62 -16.76 38.18
N PRO A 53 2.49 -17.52 38.88
CA PRO A 53 3.76 -17.97 38.32
C PRO A 53 3.65 -18.81 37.02
N PRO A 54 2.79 -19.85 36.92
CA PRO A 54 2.63 -20.59 35.68
C PRO A 54 1.99 -19.75 34.57
N LEU A 55 1.06 -18.83 34.90
CA LEU A 55 0.50 -17.87 33.94
C LEU A 55 1.60 -16.97 33.36
N GLY A 56 2.48 -16.42 34.21
CA GLY A 56 3.62 -15.62 33.78
C GLY A 56 4.58 -16.39 32.88
N ALA A 57 4.91 -17.63 33.23
CA ALA A 57 5.73 -18.51 32.40
C ALA A 57 5.10 -18.77 31.03
N ALA A 58 3.78 -19.05 30.98
CA ALA A 58 3.05 -19.25 29.74
C ALA A 58 3.07 -18.00 28.84
N LEU A 59 2.89 -16.81 29.40
CA LEU A 59 2.95 -15.54 28.66
C LEU A 59 4.36 -15.26 28.11
N VAL A 60 5.42 -15.57 28.86
CA VAL A 60 6.81 -15.42 28.40
C VAL A 60 7.13 -16.40 27.27
N VAL A 61 6.75 -17.67 27.42
CA VAL A 61 6.91 -18.68 26.36
C VAL A 61 6.12 -18.27 25.11
N PHE A 62 4.91 -17.76 25.29
CA PHE A 62 4.09 -17.27 24.18
C PHE A 62 4.73 -16.09 23.46
N ALA A 63 5.22 -15.09 24.21
CA ALA A 63 5.94 -13.94 23.65
C ALA A 63 7.18 -14.40 22.86
N TRP A 64 7.93 -15.39 23.38
CA TRP A 64 9.07 -15.95 22.69
C TRP A 64 8.67 -16.66 21.38
N ILE A 65 7.61 -17.47 21.37
CA ILE A 65 7.10 -18.14 20.16
C ILE A 65 6.66 -17.10 19.12
N LEU A 66 5.94 -16.05 19.55
CA LEU A 66 5.46 -14.97 18.69
C LEU A 66 6.61 -14.24 17.99
N VAL A 67 7.74 -14.05 18.66
CA VAL A 67 8.91 -13.36 18.11
C VAL A 67 9.80 -14.29 17.29
N ARG A 68 10.08 -15.51 17.77
CA ARG A 68 11.14 -16.39 17.23
C ARG A 68 10.64 -17.50 16.31
N LYS A 69 9.37 -17.93 16.40
CA LYS A 69 8.85 -19.11 15.68
C LYS A 69 7.52 -18.80 14.99
N GLN A 70 7.57 -17.88 14.01
CA GLN A 70 6.40 -17.33 13.32
C GLN A 70 5.45 -18.38 12.71
N GLN A 71 5.98 -19.50 12.21
CA GLN A 71 5.18 -20.58 11.63
C GLN A 71 4.30 -21.33 12.67
N TRP A 72 4.66 -21.29 13.95
CA TRP A 72 3.91 -21.93 15.05
C TRP A 72 3.01 -20.96 15.81
N ALA A 73 3.17 -19.65 15.58
CA ALA A 73 2.54 -18.59 16.36
C ALA A 73 1.02 -18.75 16.51
N ILE A 74 0.30 -19.01 15.40
CA ILE A 74 -1.16 -19.14 15.43
C ILE A 74 -1.58 -20.39 16.20
N ARG A 75 -0.97 -21.55 15.93
CA ARG A 75 -1.32 -22.80 16.63
C ARG A 75 -1.05 -22.69 18.13
N ALA A 76 0.12 -22.17 18.50
CA ALA A 76 0.48 -21.94 19.89
C ALA A 76 -0.48 -20.96 20.57
N ALA A 77 -0.86 -19.86 19.90
CA ALA A 77 -1.83 -18.90 20.42
C ALA A 77 -3.19 -19.55 20.73
N LEU A 78 -3.68 -20.39 19.83
CA LEU A 78 -4.96 -21.08 20.00
C LEU A 78 -4.90 -22.15 21.11
N THR A 79 -3.80 -22.89 21.21
CA THR A 79 -3.61 -23.85 22.31
C THR A 79 -3.56 -23.13 23.65
N ILE A 80 -2.80 -22.04 23.74
CA ILE A 80 -2.68 -21.25 24.98
C ILE A 80 -4.01 -20.61 25.34
N LEU A 81 -4.76 -20.10 24.35
CA LEU A 81 -6.10 -19.56 24.58
C LEU A 81 -7.01 -20.59 25.27
N VAL A 82 -7.12 -21.80 24.73
CA VAL A 82 -7.98 -22.86 25.31
C VAL A 82 -7.49 -23.27 26.71
N LEU A 83 -6.17 -23.34 26.92
CA LEU A 83 -5.61 -23.63 28.24
C LEU A 83 -5.92 -22.52 29.26
N LEU A 84 -5.86 -21.25 28.85
CA LEU A 84 -6.22 -20.11 29.68
C LEU A 84 -7.71 -20.10 30.01
N GLU A 85 -8.57 -20.39 29.02
CA GLU A 85 -10.02 -20.53 29.22
C GLU A 85 -10.35 -21.62 30.25
N ALA A 86 -9.73 -22.80 30.12
CA ALA A 86 -9.87 -23.88 31.10
C ALA A 86 -9.33 -23.47 32.48
N LEU A 87 -8.18 -22.81 32.54
CA LEU A 87 -7.59 -22.31 33.78
C LEU A 87 -8.52 -21.33 34.50
N TRP A 88 -9.15 -20.40 33.77
CA TRP A 88 -10.09 -19.45 34.37
C TRP A 88 -11.34 -20.14 34.94
N ILE A 89 -11.83 -21.20 34.31
CA ILE A 89 -12.92 -22.01 34.84
C ILE A 89 -12.47 -22.69 36.15
N VAL A 90 -11.28 -23.30 36.17
CA VAL A 90 -10.74 -23.97 37.37
C VAL A 90 -10.55 -22.98 38.52
N ILE A 91 -9.97 -21.81 38.26
CA ILE A 91 -9.78 -20.77 39.28
C ILE A 91 -11.13 -20.27 39.80
N ALA A 92 -12.09 -20.00 38.92
CA ALA A 92 -13.41 -19.51 39.32
C ALA A 92 -14.14 -20.54 40.21
N THR A 93 -14.18 -21.81 39.77
CA THR A 93 -14.83 -22.88 40.53
C THR A 93 -14.16 -23.16 41.88
N GLY A 94 -12.83 -23.16 41.92
CA GLY A 94 -12.08 -23.35 43.16
C GLY A 94 -12.30 -22.21 44.15
N ARG A 95 -12.27 -20.96 43.69
CA ARG A 95 -12.58 -19.79 44.54
C ARG A 95 -14.00 -19.81 45.11
N ILE A 96 -14.97 -20.24 44.32
CA ILE A 96 -16.36 -20.41 44.79
C ILE A 96 -16.45 -21.55 45.82
N ALA A 97 -15.71 -22.65 45.63
CA ALA A 97 -15.72 -23.78 46.54
C ALA A 97 -15.06 -23.49 47.90
N ASP A 98 -14.03 -22.64 47.92
CA ASP A 98 -13.34 -22.22 49.14
C ASP A 98 -14.11 -21.15 49.95
N ALA A 99 -15.12 -20.53 49.35
CA ALA A 99 -15.84 -19.42 49.95
C ALA A 99 -16.91 -19.89 50.96
N PRO A 100 -17.06 -19.19 52.11
CA PRO A 100 -18.02 -19.57 53.15
C PRO A 100 -19.48 -19.32 52.75
N ASP A 101 -19.73 -18.34 51.87
CA ASP A 101 -21.04 -17.88 51.46
C ASP A 101 -21.01 -17.35 50.02
N ALA A 102 -22.19 -17.13 49.42
CA ALA A 102 -22.32 -16.70 48.03
C ALA A 102 -21.79 -15.27 47.75
N GLU A 103 -21.81 -14.38 48.73
CA GLU A 103 -21.30 -13.01 48.61
C GLU A 103 -19.79 -13.01 48.50
N THR A 104 -19.11 -13.69 49.43
CA THR A 104 -17.66 -13.86 49.44
C THR A 104 -17.20 -14.60 48.19
N ALA A 105 -17.95 -15.63 47.77
CA ALA A 105 -17.69 -16.37 46.54
C ALA A 105 -17.71 -15.44 45.31
N TRP A 106 -18.76 -14.64 45.15
CA TRP A 106 -18.88 -13.72 44.02
C TRP A 106 -17.81 -12.62 44.06
N ALA A 107 -17.55 -12.03 45.23
CA ALA A 107 -16.52 -11.01 45.41
C ALA A 107 -15.12 -11.53 45.01
N SER A 108 -14.82 -12.80 45.29
CA SER A 108 -13.54 -13.43 44.93
C SER A 108 -13.31 -13.54 43.41
N LEU A 109 -14.37 -13.46 42.58
CA LEU A 109 -14.26 -13.49 41.13
C LEU A 109 -13.92 -12.11 40.53
N LEU A 110 -14.03 -11.04 41.32
CA LEU A 110 -13.78 -9.67 40.89
C LEU A 110 -12.39 -9.18 41.34
N PRO A 111 -11.62 -8.51 40.47
CA PRO A 111 -11.85 -8.34 39.03
C PRO A 111 -11.34 -9.53 38.20
N THR A 112 -10.46 -10.36 38.77
CA THR A 112 -9.47 -11.12 38.00
C THR A 112 -10.05 -12.27 37.15
N PRO A 113 -10.75 -13.29 37.70
CA PRO A 113 -11.38 -14.32 36.87
C PRO A 113 -12.31 -13.77 35.78
N LEU A 114 -13.15 -12.81 36.13
CA LEU A 114 -14.13 -12.24 35.18
C LEU A 114 -13.44 -11.42 34.08
N LEU A 115 -12.44 -10.61 34.41
CA LEU A 115 -11.65 -9.89 33.40
C LEU A 115 -10.88 -10.86 32.48
N GLY A 116 -10.35 -11.96 33.04
CA GLY A 116 -9.64 -12.99 32.29
C GLY A 116 -10.50 -13.60 31.17
N VAL A 117 -11.78 -13.85 31.43
CA VAL A 117 -12.75 -14.32 30.43
C VAL A 117 -12.89 -13.32 29.29
N VAL A 118 -13.08 -12.04 29.59
CA VAL A 118 -13.19 -10.97 28.57
C VAL A 118 -11.93 -10.89 27.72
N VAL A 119 -10.75 -10.98 28.33
CA VAL A 119 -9.47 -10.98 27.61
C VAL A 119 -9.37 -12.19 26.67
N CYS A 120 -9.80 -13.38 27.08
CA CYS A 120 -9.82 -14.57 26.22
C CYS A 120 -10.72 -14.37 25.00
N LEU A 121 -11.91 -13.76 25.18
CA LEU A 121 -12.80 -13.43 24.06
C LEU A 121 -12.11 -12.49 23.05
N ILE A 122 -11.47 -11.43 23.53
CA ILE A 122 -10.72 -10.48 22.67
C ILE A 122 -9.60 -11.20 21.91
N VAL A 123 -8.80 -12.01 22.60
CA VAL A 123 -7.69 -12.77 22.00
C VAL A 123 -8.20 -13.77 20.95
N GLY A 124 -9.35 -14.41 21.19
CA GLY A 124 -10.01 -15.27 20.21
C GLY A 124 -10.28 -14.55 18.89
N PHE A 125 -10.81 -13.33 18.92
CA PHE A 125 -11.06 -12.51 17.73
C PHE A 125 -9.78 -11.98 17.05
N LEU A 126 -8.63 -11.98 17.74
CA LEU A 126 -7.35 -11.59 17.14
C LEU A 126 -6.71 -12.70 16.30
N PHE A 127 -6.89 -13.96 16.69
CA PHE A 127 -6.19 -15.10 16.07
C PHE A 127 -7.08 -16.04 15.25
N GLN A 128 -8.40 -15.97 15.43
CA GLN A 128 -9.36 -16.77 14.68
C GLN A 128 -10.09 -15.92 13.63
N ARG A 129 -10.71 -16.60 12.65
CA ARG A 129 -11.65 -15.92 11.72
C ARG A 129 -12.87 -15.45 12.51
N THR A 130 -13.50 -14.35 12.11
CA THR A 130 -14.64 -13.75 12.83
C THR A 130 -15.76 -14.75 13.12
N ARG A 131 -16.09 -15.63 12.17
CA ARG A 131 -17.13 -16.66 12.38
C ARG A 131 -16.70 -17.71 13.42
N THR A 132 -15.47 -18.18 13.36
CA THR A 132 -14.95 -19.17 14.32
C THR A 132 -14.78 -18.56 15.70
N ALA A 133 -14.29 -17.32 15.78
CA ALA A 133 -14.14 -16.57 17.03
C ALA A 133 -15.48 -16.36 17.73
N LEU A 134 -16.54 -16.02 16.97
CA LEU A 134 -17.88 -15.83 17.51
C LEU A 134 -18.45 -17.13 18.10
N VAL A 135 -18.36 -18.24 17.35
CA VAL A 135 -18.86 -19.54 17.82
C VAL A 135 -18.06 -20.03 19.03
N HIS A 136 -16.74 -19.96 18.95
CA HIS A 136 -15.86 -20.36 20.05
C HIS A 136 -16.11 -19.54 21.31
N GLY A 137 -16.13 -18.20 21.18
CA GLY A 137 -16.39 -17.29 22.27
C GLY A 137 -17.79 -17.44 22.87
N LEU A 138 -18.81 -17.72 22.06
CA LEU A 138 -20.17 -18.00 22.54
C LEU A 138 -20.20 -19.29 23.38
N VAL A 139 -19.58 -20.37 22.88
CA VAL A 139 -19.48 -21.64 23.62
C VAL A 139 -18.76 -21.43 24.95
N PHE A 140 -17.63 -20.71 24.94
CA PHE A 140 -16.87 -20.42 26.14
C PHE A 140 -17.66 -19.56 27.14
N ALA A 141 -18.31 -18.48 26.69
CA ALA A 141 -19.11 -17.61 27.55
C ALA A 141 -20.28 -18.36 28.20
N VAL A 142 -21.03 -19.16 27.42
CA VAL A 142 -22.13 -19.98 27.94
C VAL A 142 -21.62 -21.03 28.93
N LEU A 143 -20.54 -21.72 28.59
CA LEU A 143 -19.94 -22.73 29.46
C LEU A 143 -19.47 -22.11 30.79
N PHE A 144 -18.74 -21.00 30.72
CA PHE A 144 -18.24 -20.31 31.91
C PHE A 144 -19.39 -19.85 32.82
N THR A 145 -20.41 -19.20 32.25
CA THR A 145 -21.60 -18.76 33.02
C THR A 145 -22.34 -19.95 33.63
N ALA A 146 -22.55 -21.03 32.87
CA ALA A 146 -23.25 -22.21 33.37
C ALA A 146 -22.48 -22.89 34.51
N VAL A 147 -21.16 -23.00 34.39
CA VAL A 147 -20.31 -23.59 35.43
C VAL A 147 -20.32 -22.73 36.70
N VAL A 148 -20.14 -21.40 36.57
CA VAL A 148 -20.17 -20.48 37.72
C VAL A 148 -21.53 -20.53 38.44
N ALA A 149 -22.63 -20.47 37.69
CA ALA A 149 -23.97 -20.57 38.26
C ALA A 149 -24.19 -21.92 38.97
N ALA A 150 -23.79 -23.03 38.36
CA ALA A 150 -23.91 -24.37 38.95
C ALA A 150 -23.05 -24.57 40.20
N THR A 151 -21.91 -23.89 40.32
CA THR A 151 -21.10 -23.91 41.55
C THR A 151 -21.66 -23.00 42.63
N LEU A 152 -22.16 -21.81 42.28
CA LEU A 152 -22.77 -20.88 43.23
C LEU A 152 -24.07 -21.46 43.83
N SER A 153 -24.84 -22.22 43.05
CA SER A 153 -26.10 -22.82 43.52
C SER A 153 -25.92 -23.82 44.67
N ARG A 154 -24.69 -24.22 44.96
CA ARG A 154 -24.35 -25.13 46.08
C ARG A 154 -24.16 -24.38 47.40
N LEU A 155 -24.02 -23.06 47.36
CA LEU A 155 -23.82 -22.23 48.55
C LEU A 155 -25.17 -21.75 49.13
N PRO A 156 -25.26 -21.57 50.45
CA PRO A 156 -26.42 -20.95 51.09
C PRO A 156 -26.62 -19.51 50.60
N ASP A 157 -27.87 -19.04 50.60
CA ASP A 157 -28.27 -17.69 50.20
C ASP A 157 -27.78 -17.23 48.81
N SER A 158 -27.64 -18.17 47.87
CA SER A 158 -27.09 -17.93 46.53
C SER A 158 -28.06 -17.31 45.51
N GLY A 159 -29.34 -17.13 45.85
CA GLY A 159 -30.39 -16.70 44.91
C GLY A 159 -30.07 -15.41 44.14
N ASP A 160 -29.64 -14.36 44.85
CA ASP A 160 -29.27 -13.09 44.22
C ASP A 160 -28.02 -13.24 43.34
N TYR A 161 -27.04 -14.04 43.76
CA TYR A 161 -25.79 -14.24 43.03
C TYR A 161 -25.96 -15.15 41.80
N LEU A 162 -26.95 -16.04 41.77
CA LEU A 162 -27.35 -16.77 40.57
C LEU A 162 -27.91 -15.83 39.50
N TRP A 163 -28.70 -14.84 39.91
CA TRP A 163 -29.17 -13.79 38.99
C TRP A 163 -28.02 -12.92 38.50
N VAL A 164 -27.13 -12.48 39.40
CA VAL A 164 -25.97 -11.66 39.04
C VAL A 164 -25.03 -12.39 38.07
N SER A 165 -24.75 -13.68 38.28
CA SER A 165 -23.90 -14.49 37.39
C SER A 165 -24.54 -14.71 36.01
N THR A 166 -25.85 -14.98 35.96
CA THR A 166 -26.59 -15.08 34.69
C THR A 166 -26.56 -13.76 33.92
N ARG A 167 -26.77 -12.64 34.62
CA ARG A 167 -26.67 -11.29 34.05
C ARG A 167 -25.27 -11.00 33.52
N TYR A 168 -24.22 -11.46 34.21
CA TYR A 168 -22.85 -11.35 33.70
C TYR A 168 -22.65 -12.11 32.39
N GLY A 169 -23.24 -13.31 32.25
CA GLY A 169 -23.25 -14.05 30.98
C GLY A 169 -23.91 -13.28 29.83
N VAL A 170 -25.01 -12.56 30.12
CA VAL A 170 -25.63 -11.65 29.15
C VAL A 170 -24.67 -10.54 28.72
N TYR A 171 -23.91 -9.96 29.67
CA TYR A 171 -22.88 -8.96 29.33
C TYR A 171 -21.77 -9.53 28.45
N LEU A 172 -21.32 -10.77 28.68
CA LEU A 172 -20.37 -11.45 27.77
C LEU A 172 -20.96 -11.60 26.36
N GLY A 173 -22.25 -11.93 26.25
CA GLY A 173 -22.97 -11.95 24.97
C GLY A 173 -22.97 -10.59 24.26
N VAL A 174 -23.24 -9.50 25.00
CA VAL A 174 -23.14 -8.13 24.46
C VAL A 174 -21.71 -7.82 24.00
N TYR A 175 -20.69 -8.18 24.78
CA TYR A 175 -19.29 -8.02 24.38
C TYR A 175 -18.96 -8.79 23.11
N LEU A 176 -19.45 -10.02 22.93
CA LEU A 176 -19.27 -10.80 21.70
C LEU A 176 -19.90 -10.12 20.48
N VAL A 177 -21.08 -9.53 20.63
CA VAL A 177 -21.72 -8.76 19.55
C VAL A 177 -20.89 -7.52 19.22
N LEU A 178 -20.39 -6.78 20.21
CA LEU A 178 -19.52 -5.63 19.98
C LEU A 178 -18.22 -6.03 19.27
N LEU A 179 -17.59 -7.14 19.70
CA LEU A 179 -16.39 -7.68 19.04
C LEU A 179 -16.68 -8.14 17.60
N LEU A 180 -17.85 -8.71 17.35
CA LEU A 180 -18.30 -9.07 16.00
C LEU A 180 -18.45 -7.82 15.11
N VAL A 181 -19.12 -6.78 15.60
CA VAL A 181 -19.30 -5.51 14.88
C VAL A 181 -17.94 -4.88 14.58
N LEU A 182 -17.06 -4.79 15.58
CA LEU A 182 -15.72 -4.22 15.42
C LEU A 182 -14.87 -5.05 14.44
N SER A 183 -14.93 -6.37 14.53
CA SER A 183 -14.22 -7.28 13.62
C SER A 183 -14.69 -7.11 12.18
N ARG A 184 -16.00 -7.04 11.94
CA ARG A 184 -16.57 -6.80 10.60
C ARG A 184 -16.25 -5.40 10.07
N ALA A 185 -16.37 -4.38 10.90
CA ALA A 185 -16.03 -3.00 10.52
C ALA A 185 -14.56 -2.92 10.06
N LYS A 186 -13.64 -3.55 10.81
CA LYS A 186 -12.23 -3.63 10.44
C LYS A 186 -12.02 -4.34 9.09
N GLU A 187 -12.67 -5.49 8.88
CA GLU A 187 -12.59 -6.21 7.59
C GLU A 187 -13.04 -5.32 6.41
N HIS A 188 -14.17 -4.62 6.55
CA HIS A 188 -14.69 -3.71 5.53
C HIS A 188 -13.74 -2.55 5.21
N VAL A 189 -13.18 -1.89 6.23
CA VAL A 189 -12.21 -0.80 6.03
C VAL A 189 -10.97 -1.30 5.30
N THR A 190 -10.43 -2.46 5.70
CA THR A 190 -9.24 -3.01 5.03
C THR A 190 -9.49 -3.38 3.58
N ALA A 191 -10.67 -3.89 3.25
CA ALA A 191 -11.05 -4.19 1.88
C ALA A 191 -11.19 -2.91 1.04
N ALA A 192 -11.90 -1.90 1.56
CA ALA A 192 -12.11 -0.63 0.86
C ALA A 192 -10.79 0.10 0.54
N VAL A 193 -9.83 0.12 1.46
CA VAL A 193 -8.50 0.71 1.24
C VAL A 193 -7.73 -0.05 0.15
N ALA A 194 -7.79 -1.38 0.14
CA ALA A 194 -7.13 -2.18 -0.88
C ALA A 194 -7.72 -1.97 -2.28
N ASP A 195 -9.04 -1.81 -2.37
CA ASP A 195 -9.71 -1.57 -3.65
C ASP A 195 -9.43 -0.15 -4.18
N ALA A 196 -9.39 0.86 -3.30
CA ALA A 196 -9.00 2.22 -3.68
C ALA A 196 -7.57 2.26 -4.26
N ALA A 197 -6.62 1.57 -3.63
CA ALA A 197 -5.24 1.49 -4.13
C ALA A 197 -5.14 0.83 -5.51
N ARG A 198 -5.95 -0.21 -5.78
CA ARG A 198 -6.00 -0.86 -7.10
C ARG A 198 -6.60 0.05 -8.17
N ALA A 199 -7.66 0.78 -7.83
CA ALA A 199 -8.29 1.73 -8.73
C ALA A 199 -7.32 2.83 -9.14
N ASP A 200 -6.55 3.38 -8.19
CA ASP A 200 -5.55 4.41 -8.48
C ASP A 200 -4.40 3.90 -9.37
N ALA A 201 -3.87 2.70 -9.07
CA ALA A 201 -2.84 2.08 -9.91
C ALA A 201 -3.32 1.84 -11.35
N THR A 202 -4.57 1.38 -11.51
CA THR A 202 -5.19 1.15 -12.83
C THR A 202 -5.40 2.47 -13.56
N ALA A 203 -5.86 3.51 -12.86
CA ALA A 203 -6.02 4.84 -13.43
C ALA A 203 -4.69 5.44 -13.88
N SER A 204 -3.61 5.22 -13.13
CA SER A 204 -2.26 5.64 -13.54
C SER A 204 -1.80 4.94 -14.81
N GLN A 205 -1.96 3.62 -14.90
CA GLN A 205 -1.59 2.87 -16.11
C GLN A 205 -2.39 3.32 -17.34
N LEU A 206 -3.69 3.58 -17.18
CA LEU A 206 -4.51 4.12 -18.26
C LEU A 206 -4.08 5.53 -18.69
N ARG A 207 -3.66 6.38 -17.74
CA ARG A 207 -3.07 7.69 -18.06
C ARG A 207 -1.77 7.55 -18.83
N ASP A 208 -0.86 6.68 -18.39
CA ASP A 208 0.44 6.49 -19.06
C ASP A 208 0.24 5.96 -20.49
N MET A 209 -0.65 4.98 -20.68
CA MET A 209 -1.03 4.49 -22.01
C MET A 209 -1.70 5.55 -22.89
N ALA A 210 -2.42 6.50 -22.29
CA ALA A 210 -3.08 7.57 -23.04
C ALA A 210 -2.13 8.70 -23.47
N TYR A 211 -0.99 8.88 -22.79
CA TYR A 211 -0.12 10.06 -22.93
C TYR A 211 1.31 9.77 -23.38
N LEU A 212 1.76 8.51 -23.39
CA LEU A 212 3.10 8.12 -23.83
C LEU A 212 3.10 7.34 -25.15
N ASP A 213 4.20 7.44 -25.90
CA ASP A 213 4.48 6.61 -27.07
C ASP A 213 5.03 5.25 -26.61
N GLU A 214 4.42 4.16 -27.06
CA GLU A 214 4.74 2.80 -26.58
C GLU A 214 6.18 2.36 -26.88
N LEU A 215 6.77 2.87 -27.98
CA LEU A 215 8.11 2.46 -28.41
C LEU A 215 9.21 3.20 -27.65
N THR A 216 9.03 4.51 -27.49
CA THR A 216 10.07 5.44 -27.03
C THR A 216 9.88 5.90 -25.58
N GLY A 217 8.68 5.75 -25.01
CA GLY A 217 8.37 6.14 -23.63
C GLY A 217 8.26 7.65 -23.39
N ILE A 218 8.44 8.47 -24.43
CA ILE A 218 8.23 9.93 -24.38
C ILE A 218 6.76 10.27 -24.65
N ALA A 219 6.41 11.56 -24.62
CA ALA A 219 5.04 12.00 -24.85
C ALA A 219 4.52 11.56 -26.24
N ASN A 220 3.25 11.18 -26.32
CA ASN A 220 2.61 10.93 -27.61
C ASN A 220 1.96 12.19 -28.17
N ARG A 221 1.38 12.08 -29.38
CA ARG A 221 0.65 13.16 -30.05
C ARG A 221 -0.44 13.80 -29.18
N ARG A 222 -1.16 13.03 -28.36
CA ARG A 222 -2.23 13.57 -27.51
C ARG A 222 -1.65 14.49 -26.43
N ARG A 223 -0.62 14.03 -25.71
CA ARG A 223 0.08 14.83 -24.71
C ARG A 223 0.62 16.13 -25.28
N LEU A 224 1.20 16.07 -26.48
CA LEU A 224 1.74 17.24 -27.16
C LEU A 224 0.66 18.29 -27.45
N LEU A 225 -0.50 17.87 -27.97
CA LEU A 225 -1.59 18.79 -28.29
C LEU A 225 -2.14 19.47 -27.04
N ASP A 226 -2.28 18.73 -25.95
CA ASP A 226 -2.72 19.25 -24.65
C ASP A 226 -1.71 20.29 -24.12
N GLU A 227 -0.40 19.98 -24.20
CA GLU A 227 0.66 20.89 -23.77
C GLU A 227 0.68 22.18 -24.60
N LEU A 228 0.66 22.09 -25.94
CA LEU A 228 0.63 23.26 -26.80
C LEU A 228 -0.62 24.12 -26.54
N GLY A 229 -1.77 23.49 -26.32
CA GLY A 229 -3.00 24.18 -25.96
C GLY A 229 -2.87 24.93 -24.64
N PHE A 230 -2.33 24.28 -23.61
CA PHE A 230 -2.08 24.88 -22.30
C PHE A 230 -1.10 26.06 -22.40
N GLN A 231 0.06 25.85 -23.03
CA GLN A 231 1.09 26.87 -23.18
C GLN A 231 0.60 28.07 -24.01
N SER A 232 -0.22 27.86 -25.03
CA SER A 232 -0.76 28.96 -25.86
C SER A 232 -1.55 30.01 -25.06
N GLY A 233 -2.16 29.59 -23.94
CA GLY A 233 -2.88 30.48 -23.01
C GLY A 233 -1.98 31.22 -22.02
N LEU A 234 -0.72 30.79 -21.88
CA LEU A 234 0.27 31.36 -20.96
C LEU A 234 1.35 32.18 -21.67
N VAL A 235 1.52 31.99 -22.97
CA VAL A 235 2.52 32.72 -23.78
C VAL A 235 2.34 34.22 -23.63
N SER A 236 3.45 34.91 -23.36
CA SER A 236 3.57 36.36 -23.37
C SER A 236 5.02 36.76 -23.66
N ASP A 237 5.30 38.05 -23.84
CA ASP A 237 6.67 38.55 -24.04
C ASP A 237 7.62 38.16 -22.89
N SER A 238 7.08 37.99 -21.67
CA SER A 238 7.84 37.53 -20.49
C SER A 238 7.87 36.01 -20.32
N HIS A 239 7.13 35.26 -21.14
CA HIS A 239 7.03 33.81 -21.09
C HIS A 239 6.99 33.22 -22.52
N PRO A 240 8.10 33.34 -23.29
CA PRO A 240 8.17 32.78 -24.62
C PRO A 240 8.19 31.25 -24.57
N VAL A 241 7.62 30.60 -25.60
CA VAL A 241 7.59 29.15 -25.72
C VAL A 241 8.12 28.75 -27.08
N GLY A 242 9.28 28.09 -27.09
CA GLY A 242 9.92 27.58 -28.29
C GLY A 242 9.33 26.23 -28.70
N VAL A 243 9.10 26.04 -30.00
CA VAL A 243 8.64 24.79 -30.59
C VAL A 243 9.63 24.34 -31.65
N VAL A 244 10.18 23.13 -31.47
CA VAL A 244 11.11 22.51 -32.43
C VAL A 244 10.46 21.25 -32.98
N TYR A 245 10.36 21.15 -34.30
CA TYR A 245 9.90 19.95 -35.00
C TYR A 245 11.06 19.35 -35.76
N PHE A 246 11.27 18.05 -35.63
CA PHE A 246 12.33 17.37 -36.37
C PHE A 246 11.94 15.99 -36.83
N ASP A 247 12.55 15.59 -37.94
CA ASP A 247 12.32 14.32 -38.60
C ASP A 247 13.67 13.73 -39.04
N LEU A 248 13.81 12.42 -38.88
CA LEU A 248 15.03 11.69 -39.20
C LEU A 248 15.23 11.55 -40.71
N ASP A 249 16.35 12.08 -41.21
CA ASP A 249 16.67 12.04 -42.62
C ASP A 249 16.92 10.61 -43.10
N HIS A 250 16.26 10.23 -44.19
CA HIS A 250 16.42 8.93 -44.83
C HIS A 250 16.12 7.73 -43.92
N PHE A 251 15.30 7.89 -42.87
CA PHE A 251 15.00 6.80 -41.93
C PHE A 251 14.36 5.57 -42.59
N LYS A 252 13.52 5.77 -43.62
CA LYS A 252 13.02 4.65 -44.44
C LYS A 252 14.15 3.78 -45.03
N GLN A 253 15.25 4.39 -45.48
CA GLN A 253 16.40 3.63 -46.02
C GLN A 253 17.09 2.81 -44.93
N VAL A 254 17.10 3.29 -43.68
CA VAL A 254 17.61 2.51 -42.54
C VAL A 254 16.74 1.28 -42.30
N ASN A 255 15.41 1.45 -42.32
CA ASN A 255 14.48 0.31 -42.20
C ASN A 255 14.65 -0.68 -43.35
N ASP A 256 14.76 -0.18 -44.58
CA ASP A 256 14.89 -1.03 -45.77
C ASP A 256 16.23 -1.80 -45.78
N ALA A 257 17.31 -1.21 -45.29
CA ALA A 257 18.64 -1.82 -45.28
C ALA A 257 18.90 -2.75 -44.09
N PHE A 258 18.33 -2.46 -42.92
CA PHE A 258 18.68 -3.16 -41.66
C PHE A 258 17.49 -3.76 -40.92
N GLY A 259 16.27 -3.58 -41.43
CA GLY A 259 15.04 -4.06 -40.83
C GLY A 259 14.48 -3.16 -39.73
N HIS A 260 13.18 -3.33 -39.47
CA HIS A 260 12.43 -2.52 -38.49
C HIS A 260 12.98 -2.61 -37.07
N ASP A 261 13.56 -3.74 -36.66
CA ASP A 261 14.15 -3.89 -35.32
C ASP A 261 15.30 -2.91 -35.07
N LEU A 262 16.11 -2.60 -36.10
CA LEU A 262 17.15 -1.58 -35.98
C LEU A 262 16.53 -0.17 -36.00
N GLY A 263 15.54 0.08 -36.86
CA GLY A 263 14.80 1.34 -36.87
C GLY A 263 14.19 1.68 -35.51
N ASP A 264 13.58 0.70 -34.85
CA ASP A 264 13.03 0.85 -33.51
C ASP A 264 14.11 1.19 -32.47
N ARG A 265 15.31 0.64 -32.60
CA ARG A 265 16.44 1.02 -31.74
C ARG A 265 16.92 2.43 -32.02
N VAL A 266 17.00 2.84 -33.29
CA VAL A 266 17.32 4.22 -33.67
C VAL A 266 16.33 5.20 -33.03
N LEU A 267 15.02 4.94 -33.12
CA LEU A 267 13.99 5.80 -32.53
C LEU A 267 14.10 5.91 -31.01
N ARG A 268 14.41 4.81 -30.31
CA ARG A 268 14.65 4.84 -28.85
C ARG A 268 15.86 5.68 -28.49
N VAL A 269 16.96 5.53 -29.23
CA VAL A 269 18.19 6.33 -28.99
C VAL A 269 17.96 7.81 -29.30
N VAL A 270 17.20 8.13 -30.36
CA VAL A 270 16.82 9.52 -30.66
C VAL A 270 16.04 10.13 -29.49
N ALA A 271 15.05 9.40 -28.96
CA ALA A 271 14.29 9.85 -27.80
C ALA A 271 15.16 10.02 -26.55
N GLU A 272 16.14 9.15 -26.32
CA GLU A 272 17.10 9.25 -25.21
C GLU A 272 18.03 10.46 -25.36
N VAL A 273 18.61 10.67 -26.54
CA VAL A 273 19.49 11.81 -26.84
C VAL A 273 18.73 13.13 -26.70
N ALA A 274 17.53 13.20 -27.27
CA ALA A 274 16.68 14.37 -27.15
C ALA A 274 16.26 14.59 -25.68
N GLY A 275 15.87 13.53 -24.97
CA GLY A 275 15.51 13.58 -23.55
C GLY A 275 16.64 14.08 -22.64
N ARG A 276 17.91 13.79 -22.95
CA ARG A 276 19.09 14.32 -22.22
C ARG A 276 19.37 15.79 -22.51
N THR A 277 18.86 16.33 -23.62
CA THR A 277 19.16 17.69 -24.08
C THR A 277 18.16 18.72 -23.55
N VAL A 278 16.99 18.25 -23.12
CA VAL A 278 15.86 19.06 -22.66
C VAL A 278 15.85 19.22 -21.14
N ARG A 279 15.22 20.30 -20.65
CA ARG A 279 15.15 20.66 -19.23
C ARG A 279 13.91 20.06 -18.56
N GLU A 280 13.91 20.07 -17.23
CA GLU A 280 12.69 19.79 -16.47
C GLU A 280 11.63 20.85 -16.80
N GLY A 281 10.47 20.41 -17.31
CA GLY A 281 9.39 21.27 -17.80
C GLY A 281 9.24 21.30 -19.32
N ASP A 282 10.27 20.90 -20.08
CA ASP A 282 10.15 20.73 -21.53
C ASP A 282 9.36 19.45 -21.86
N VAL A 283 8.59 19.46 -22.95
CA VAL A 283 7.86 18.30 -23.44
C VAL A 283 8.44 17.84 -24.77
N LEU A 284 9.12 16.70 -24.73
CA LEU A 284 9.53 15.95 -25.91
C LEU A 284 8.46 14.91 -26.26
N ALA A 285 7.96 14.96 -27.49
CA ALA A 285 6.91 14.09 -27.98
C ALA A 285 7.26 13.45 -29.34
N ARG A 286 6.72 12.25 -29.58
CA ARG A 286 6.71 11.60 -30.89
C ARG A 286 5.30 11.67 -31.48
N ILE A 287 5.19 12.20 -32.70
CA ILE A 287 3.90 12.45 -33.36
C ILE A 287 3.59 11.40 -34.42
N GLY A 288 4.63 10.86 -35.05
CA GLY A 288 4.55 9.95 -36.18
C GLY A 288 5.71 8.94 -36.19
N GLY A 289 5.91 8.28 -37.34
CA GLY A 289 6.90 7.21 -37.49
C GLY A 289 8.32 7.65 -37.10
N GLU A 290 8.80 8.74 -37.68
CA GLU A 290 10.16 9.27 -37.49
C GLU A 290 10.18 10.75 -37.06
N GLU A 291 9.02 11.25 -36.61
CA GLU A 291 8.74 12.66 -36.36
C GLU A 291 8.61 12.96 -34.87
N PHE A 292 9.36 13.95 -34.42
CA PHE A 292 9.45 14.37 -33.03
C PHE A 292 9.20 15.87 -32.91
N VAL A 293 8.58 16.27 -31.79
CA VAL A 293 8.39 17.68 -31.44
C VAL A 293 8.80 17.92 -30.01
N LEU A 294 9.45 19.05 -29.82
CA LEU A 294 9.86 19.57 -28.53
C LEU A 294 9.14 20.90 -28.28
N VAL A 295 8.47 20.99 -27.13
CA VAL A 295 7.90 22.22 -26.61
C VAL A 295 8.72 22.64 -25.41
N ALA A 296 9.31 23.84 -25.46
CA ALA A 296 10.22 24.35 -24.45
C ALA A 296 9.66 25.66 -23.87
N PRO A 297 8.98 25.61 -22.71
CA PRO A 297 8.53 26.82 -22.02
C PRO A 297 9.70 27.70 -21.57
N ALA A 298 9.45 29.00 -21.40
CA ALA A 298 10.47 30.00 -21.06
C ALA A 298 11.72 29.94 -21.98
N THR A 299 11.49 29.69 -23.27
CA THR A 299 12.53 29.56 -24.29
C THR A 299 12.16 30.46 -25.47
N ASP A 300 12.99 31.46 -25.74
CA ASP A 300 12.84 32.33 -26.91
C ASP A 300 13.33 31.66 -28.21
N HIS A 301 13.06 32.30 -29.35
CA HIS A 301 13.40 31.79 -30.68
C HIS A 301 14.89 31.47 -30.82
N GLY A 302 15.75 32.35 -30.33
CA GLY A 302 17.21 32.18 -30.43
C GLY A 302 17.68 30.98 -29.60
N GLN A 303 17.12 30.80 -28.41
CA GLN A 303 17.38 29.65 -27.55
C GLN A 303 16.83 28.36 -28.14
N ALA A 304 15.65 28.39 -28.76
CA ALA A 304 15.05 27.24 -29.44
C ALA A 304 15.89 26.80 -30.65
N VAL A 305 16.46 27.74 -31.40
CA VAL A 305 17.40 27.45 -32.50
C VAL A 305 18.67 26.80 -31.96
N GLN A 306 19.24 27.31 -30.87
CA GLN A 306 20.42 26.69 -30.23
C GLN A 306 20.11 25.27 -29.73
N LEU A 307 18.92 25.04 -29.19
CA LEU A 307 18.46 23.72 -28.77
C LEU A 307 18.38 22.76 -29.96
N ALA A 308 17.81 23.18 -31.08
CA ALA A 308 17.77 22.40 -32.31
C ALA A 308 19.18 22.09 -32.87
N GLU A 309 20.08 23.07 -32.89
CA GLU A 309 21.46 22.87 -33.36
C GLU A 309 22.24 21.87 -32.49
N ARG A 310 22.05 21.91 -31.16
CA ARG A 310 22.66 20.91 -30.26
C ARG A 310 22.18 19.50 -30.59
N LEU A 311 20.88 19.30 -30.80
CA LEU A 311 20.32 18.01 -31.20
C LEU A 311 20.86 17.56 -32.55
N ARG A 312 20.88 18.46 -33.54
CA ARG A 312 21.39 18.19 -34.89
C ARG A 312 22.83 17.68 -34.87
N GLN A 313 23.69 18.29 -34.04
CA GLN A 313 25.09 17.89 -33.92
C GLN A 313 25.29 16.58 -33.14
N ALA A 314 24.46 16.34 -32.12
CA ALA A 314 24.58 15.16 -31.24
C ALA A 314 24.05 13.87 -31.88
N LEU A 315 22.89 13.92 -32.55
CA LEU A 315 22.19 12.72 -33.04
C LEU A 315 23.07 11.81 -33.92
N PRO A 316 23.80 12.29 -34.94
CA PRO A 316 24.59 11.42 -35.80
C PRO A 316 25.74 10.72 -35.07
N GLN A 317 26.31 11.38 -34.07
CA GLN A 317 27.44 10.84 -33.28
C GLN A 317 26.95 9.78 -32.30
N GLU A 318 25.90 10.10 -31.54
CA GLU A 318 25.32 9.20 -30.54
C GLU A 318 24.71 7.95 -31.19
N LEU A 319 24.04 8.10 -32.34
CA LEU A 319 23.50 6.96 -33.09
C LEU A 319 24.59 6.06 -33.66
N ALA A 320 25.67 6.63 -34.18
CA ALA A 320 26.80 5.85 -34.68
C ALA A 320 27.42 4.99 -33.56
N VAL A 321 27.50 5.52 -32.34
CA VAL A 321 28.02 4.80 -31.17
C VAL A 321 27.03 3.75 -30.67
N ALA A 322 25.76 4.09 -30.52
CA ALA A 322 24.77 3.23 -29.86
C ALA A 322 24.26 2.08 -30.75
N VAL A 323 24.10 2.33 -32.05
CA VAL A 323 23.44 1.39 -32.98
C VAL A 323 24.21 1.16 -34.27
N GLY A 324 25.40 1.76 -34.43
CA GLY A 324 26.29 1.51 -35.58
C GLY A 324 25.82 2.15 -36.89
N VAL A 325 24.84 3.06 -36.83
CA VAL A 325 24.33 3.78 -38.01
C VAL A 325 24.39 5.29 -37.78
N ARG A 326 24.75 6.01 -38.83
CA ARG A 326 24.77 7.47 -38.81
C ARG A 326 23.51 7.99 -39.49
N VAL A 327 22.63 8.61 -38.70
CA VAL A 327 21.38 9.21 -39.18
C VAL A 327 21.37 10.67 -38.73
N THR A 328 21.06 11.57 -39.66
CA THR A 328 20.88 13.00 -39.39
C THR A 328 19.40 13.33 -39.24
N ALA A 329 19.08 14.55 -38.83
CA ALA A 329 17.71 15.03 -38.77
C ALA A 329 17.62 16.45 -39.34
N SER A 330 16.45 16.76 -39.89
CA SER A 330 16.10 18.11 -40.36
C SER A 330 15.16 18.76 -39.35
N PHE A 331 15.37 20.03 -39.04
CA PHE A 331 14.71 20.74 -37.95
C PHE A 331 13.98 21.99 -38.44
N GLY A 332 12.73 22.15 -38.03
CA GLY A 332 11.96 23.38 -38.07
C GLY A 332 11.88 23.98 -36.67
N VAL A 333 12.04 25.30 -36.53
CA VAL A 333 12.00 25.98 -35.23
C VAL A 333 11.08 27.17 -35.29
N THR A 334 10.22 27.36 -34.29
CA THR A 334 9.34 28.52 -34.26
C THR A 334 8.91 28.84 -32.83
N GLU A 335 8.50 30.07 -32.56
CA GLU A 335 7.85 30.41 -31.28
C GLU A 335 6.34 30.20 -31.36
N LEU A 336 5.75 29.70 -30.28
CA LEU A 336 4.30 29.65 -30.09
C LEU A 336 3.74 31.06 -29.89
N ARG A 337 2.64 31.39 -30.56
CA ARG A 337 2.00 32.72 -30.42
C ARG A 337 0.87 32.68 -29.39
N PRO A 338 0.57 33.81 -28.71
CA PRO A 338 -0.56 33.89 -27.78
C PRO A 338 -1.87 33.45 -28.43
N GLY A 339 -2.55 32.49 -27.80
CA GLY A 339 -3.83 31.94 -28.28
C GLY A 339 -3.76 31.16 -29.60
N GLU A 340 -2.56 30.83 -30.09
CA GLU A 340 -2.41 30.05 -31.32
C GLU A 340 -2.85 28.59 -31.10
N PRO A 341 -3.78 28.05 -31.92
CA PRO A 341 -4.19 26.66 -31.81
C PRO A 341 -3.01 25.71 -32.05
N ALA A 342 -2.95 24.62 -31.27
CA ALA A 342 -1.87 23.62 -31.35
C ALA A 342 -1.63 23.08 -32.77
N LEU A 343 -2.69 22.86 -33.57
CA LEU A 343 -2.55 22.40 -34.95
C LEU A 343 -1.97 23.47 -35.90
N SER A 344 -2.18 24.76 -35.61
CA SER A 344 -1.64 25.86 -36.41
C SER A 344 -0.14 25.97 -36.25
N VAL A 345 0.35 25.98 -35.00
CA VAL A 345 1.79 26.03 -34.71
C VAL A 345 2.50 24.79 -35.25
N LEU A 346 1.90 23.60 -35.12
CA LEU A 346 2.47 22.35 -35.65
C LEU A 346 2.62 22.39 -37.17
N ARG A 347 1.61 22.88 -37.90
CA ARG A 347 1.71 23.04 -39.35
C ARG A 347 2.82 24.04 -39.75
N ARG A 348 2.91 25.16 -39.04
CA ARG A 348 3.93 26.20 -39.32
C ARG A 348 5.34 25.69 -39.10
N VAL A 349 5.58 24.97 -38.01
CA VAL A 349 6.92 24.41 -37.72
C VAL A 349 7.26 23.23 -38.64
N ASP A 350 6.26 22.43 -39.07
CA ASP A 350 6.42 21.37 -40.07
C ASP A 350 6.83 21.94 -41.44
N GLU A 351 6.20 23.03 -41.89
CA GLU A 351 6.60 23.75 -43.12
C GLU A 351 8.06 24.22 -43.05
N LEU A 352 8.53 24.68 -41.89
CA LEU A 352 9.93 25.06 -41.69
C LEU A 352 10.86 23.84 -41.76
N MET A 353 10.51 22.73 -41.10
CA MET A 353 11.26 21.47 -41.16
C MET A 353 11.33 20.93 -42.59
N TYR A 354 10.23 20.99 -43.34
CA TYR A 354 10.20 20.62 -44.75
C TYR A 354 11.13 21.51 -45.59
N GLY A 355 11.18 22.81 -45.28
CA GLY A 355 12.16 23.74 -45.85
C GLY A 355 13.60 23.30 -45.60
N ALA A 356 13.93 22.86 -44.38
CA ALA A 356 15.24 22.30 -44.05
C ALA A 356 15.58 21.06 -44.90
N LYS A 357 14.61 20.14 -45.08
CA LYS A 357 14.77 18.96 -45.95
C LYS A 357 15.02 19.35 -47.40
N ALA A 358 14.24 20.30 -47.92
CA ALA A 358 14.32 20.75 -49.32
C ALA A 358 15.64 21.43 -49.66
N GLN A 359 16.25 22.14 -48.69
CA GLN A 359 17.51 22.85 -48.92
C GLN A 359 18.76 21.99 -48.76
N GLY A 360 18.60 20.69 -48.47
CA GLY A 360 19.71 19.73 -48.40
C GLY A 360 19.86 19.00 -47.07
N ARG A 361 18.82 18.96 -46.23
CA ARG A 361 18.76 18.18 -44.97
C ARG A 361 19.85 18.59 -43.96
N ASP A 362 19.92 17.86 -42.83
CA ASP A 362 20.89 18.06 -41.73
C ASP A 362 21.09 19.54 -41.37
N ARG A 363 19.97 20.25 -41.13
CA ARG A 363 19.98 21.69 -40.83
C ARG A 363 18.79 22.13 -40.02
N VAL A 364 18.91 23.32 -39.46
CA VAL A 364 17.84 24.06 -38.80
C VAL A 364 17.30 25.13 -39.74
N HIS A 365 15.97 25.23 -39.82
CA HIS A 365 15.25 26.31 -40.50
C HIS A 365 14.23 26.90 -39.53
N SER A 366 14.16 28.22 -39.41
CA SER A 366 13.45 28.89 -38.31
C SER A 366 12.68 30.11 -38.74
#